data_AF-A0A0M4CWK0-F1
#
_entry.id   AF-A0A0M4CWK0-F1
#
_cell.length_a   1.000
_cell.length_b   1.000
_cell.length_c   1.000
_cell.angle_alpha   90.00
_cell.angle_beta   90.00
_cell.angle_gamma   90.00
#
_symmetry.space_group_name_H-M   'P 1'
#
loop_
_entity.id
_entity.type
_entity.pdbx_description
1 polymer ?
#
loop_
_entity_poly.entity_id
_entity_poly.type
_entity_poly.pdbx_seq_one_letter_code
_entity_poly.pdbx_strand_id
1 'polypeptide(L)'
;MYIIEIFTKKRRFSAVYKAVWPLISSGIVYPPETENEPEQKLVYFGALSYGTVYQSALAAGMTTSAAHYMARMLLRNLKFDDWMTEAIIAIFAPSDEEEQAYAAAFLATIASLIEMIRARGEGIEAADVASVMLELSRFYRKVDFTPA
;
A
#
# COMPACT_ATOMS: atom_id res chain seq x y z
N MET A 1 0.35 -19.13 13.47
CA MET A 1 0.92 -19.89 12.33
C MET A 1 1.03 -19.02 11.05
N TYR A 2 1.47 -17.76 11.16
CA TYR A 2 1.75 -16.89 9.99
C TYR A 2 3.26 -16.65 9.79
N ILE A 3 4.05 -16.77 10.86
CA ILE A 3 5.52 -16.64 10.79
C ILE A 3 6.14 -17.70 9.87
N ILE A 4 5.75 -18.98 10.01
CA ILE A 4 6.23 -20.09 9.15
C ILE A 4 5.85 -19.84 7.67
N GLU A 5 4.63 -19.32 7.43
CA GLU A 5 4.18 -18.96 6.09
C GLU A 5 5.04 -17.85 5.48
N ILE A 6 5.36 -16.80 6.24
CA ILE A 6 6.22 -15.70 5.78
C ILE A 6 7.58 -16.24 5.36
N PHE A 7 8.20 -17.10 6.17
CA PHE A 7 9.50 -17.69 5.84
C PHE A 7 9.46 -18.55 4.57
N THR A 8 8.43 -19.39 4.42
CA THR A 8 8.31 -20.28 3.25
C THR A 8 8.00 -19.53 1.96
N LYS A 9 7.24 -18.43 2.03
CA LYS A 9 6.84 -17.63 0.85
C LYS A 9 7.70 -16.39 0.62
N LYS A 10 8.69 -16.11 1.47
CA LYS A 10 9.59 -14.94 1.40
C LYS A 10 10.19 -14.72 0.01
N ARG A 11 10.65 -15.77 -0.65
CA ARG A 11 11.26 -15.68 -2.00
C ARG A 11 10.26 -15.16 -3.04
N ARG A 12 9.03 -15.70 -3.04
CA ARG A 12 7.97 -15.29 -3.97
C ARG A 12 7.54 -13.85 -3.67
N PHE A 13 7.33 -13.51 -2.40
CA PHE A 13 7.04 -12.14 -1.98
C PHE A 13 8.12 -11.17 -2.44
N SER A 14 9.40 -11.47 -2.20
CA SER A 14 10.50 -10.60 -2.64
C SER A 14 10.54 -10.42 -4.16
N ALA A 15 10.25 -11.46 -4.94
CA ALA A 15 10.20 -11.34 -6.40
C ALA A 15 9.08 -10.39 -6.84
N VAL A 16 7.87 -10.56 -6.30
CA VAL A 16 6.73 -9.67 -6.59
C VAL A 16 7.04 -8.23 -6.16
N TYR A 17 7.44 -8.04 -4.90
CA TYR A 17 7.70 -6.71 -4.36
C TYR A 17 8.82 -5.97 -5.09
N LYS A 18 9.90 -6.67 -5.48
CA LYS A 18 11.01 -6.06 -6.25
C LYS A 18 10.62 -5.65 -7.67
N ALA A 19 9.68 -6.36 -8.29
CA ALA A 19 9.13 -5.96 -9.58
C ALA A 19 8.18 -4.77 -9.43
N VAL A 20 7.38 -4.74 -8.37
CA VAL A 20 6.30 -3.76 -8.18
C VAL A 20 6.79 -2.42 -7.63
N TRP A 21 7.55 -2.46 -6.53
CA TRP A 21 7.85 -1.27 -5.75
C TRP A 21 8.56 -0.16 -6.54
N PRO A 22 9.59 -0.44 -7.37
CA PRO A 22 10.26 0.61 -8.14
C PRO A 22 9.32 1.41 -9.06
N LEU A 23 8.31 0.75 -9.63
CA LEU A 23 7.33 1.37 -10.53
C LEU A 23 6.35 2.24 -9.75
N ILE A 24 5.83 1.73 -8.63
CA ILE A 24 4.94 2.51 -7.75
C ILE A 24 5.69 3.69 -7.13
N SER A 25 6.89 3.48 -6.61
CA SER A 25 7.64 4.51 -5.88
C SER A 25 8.18 5.63 -6.78
N SER A 26 8.48 5.34 -8.04
CA SER A 26 8.91 6.35 -9.01
C SER A 26 7.74 7.14 -9.61
N GLY A 27 6.54 6.57 -9.61
CA GLY A 27 5.33 7.15 -10.17
C GLY A 27 4.33 7.68 -9.12
N ILE A 28 4.77 8.00 -7.90
CA ILE A 28 3.87 8.50 -6.86
C ILE A 28 3.24 9.82 -7.30
N VAL A 29 1.92 9.83 -7.43
CA VAL A 29 1.11 11.04 -7.63
C VAL A 29 0.46 11.36 -6.29
N TYR A 30 0.82 12.49 -5.68
CA TYR A 30 0.21 12.90 -4.43
C TYR A 30 -1.20 13.46 -4.66
N PRO A 31 -2.16 13.20 -3.76
CA PRO A 31 -3.51 13.75 -3.85
C PRO A 31 -3.47 15.29 -3.90
N PRO A 32 -4.15 15.96 -4.85
CA PRO A 32 -4.07 17.42 -5.03
C PRO A 32 -4.41 18.21 -3.76
N GLU A 33 -5.39 17.72 -3.02
CA GLU A 33 -5.86 18.28 -1.76
C GLU A 33 -4.83 18.27 -0.62
N THR A 34 -3.73 17.52 -0.77
CA THR A 34 -2.64 17.42 0.22
C THR A 34 -1.45 18.31 -0.10
N GLU A 35 -1.53 19.16 -1.13
CA GLU A 35 -0.39 19.95 -1.62
C GLU A 35 0.34 20.73 -0.51
N ASN A 36 -0.42 21.31 0.41
CA ASN A 36 0.08 22.12 1.53
C ASN A 36 0.08 21.37 2.89
N GLU A 37 -0.15 20.05 2.89
CA GLU A 37 -0.27 19.22 4.11
C GLU A 37 0.78 18.10 4.06
N PRO A 38 2.04 18.37 4.50
CA PRO A 38 3.12 17.39 4.41
C PRO A 38 2.82 16.11 5.20
N GLU A 39 2.08 16.20 6.29
CA GLU A 39 1.62 15.07 7.09
C GLU A 39 0.72 14.14 6.27
N GLN A 40 -0.24 14.69 5.52
CA GLN A 40 -1.12 13.89 4.66
C GLN A 40 -0.34 13.23 3.52
N LYS A 41 0.67 13.92 2.95
CA LYS A 41 1.56 13.32 1.94
C LYS A 41 2.31 12.11 2.51
N LEU A 42 2.78 12.19 3.76
CA LEU A 42 3.45 11.09 4.43
C LEU A 42 2.50 9.94 4.76
N VAL A 43 1.27 10.24 5.22
CA VAL A 43 0.23 9.22 5.43
C VAL A 43 -0.11 8.52 4.11
N TYR A 44 -0.30 9.27 3.02
CA TYR A 44 -0.57 8.70 1.70
C TYR A 44 0.58 7.80 1.23
N PHE A 45 1.83 8.25 1.37
CA PHE A 45 3.00 7.43 1.07
C PHE A 45 3.06 6.16 1.92
N GLY A 46 2.74 6.28 3.21
CA GLY A 46 2.63 5.15 4.14
C GLY A 46 1.55 4.16 3.73
N ALA A 47 0.37 4.66 3.33
CA ALA A 47 -0.75 3.85 2.85
C ALA A 47 -0.42 3.12 1.54
N LEU A 48 0.23 3.79 0.59
CA LEU A 48 0.75 3.18 -0.63
C LEU A 48 1.75 2.06 -0.31
N SER A 49 2.70 2.33 0.58
CA SER A 49 3.73 1.38 0.99
C SER A 49 3.11 0.16 1.67
N TYR A 50 2.16 0.40 2.58
CA TYR A 50 1.42 -0.63 3.29
C TYR A 50 0.64 -1.51 2.31
N GLY A 51 -0.19 -0.90 1.46
CA GLY A 51 -1.03 -1.60 0.50
C GLY A 51 -0.20 -2.39 -0.50
N THR A 52 0.94 -1.85 -0.95
CA THR A 52 1.84 -2.54 -1.87
C THR A 52 2.43 -3.80 -1.24
N VAL A 53 2.91 -3.73 0.01
CA VAL A 53 3.41 -4.92 0.72
C VAL A 53 2.28 -5.93 0.95
N TYR A 54 1.13 -5.45 1.40
CA TYR A 54 -0.04 -6.29 1.65
C TYR A 54 -0.43 -7.08 0.41
N GLN A 55 -0.66 -6.39 -0.72
CA GLN A 55 -1.07 -7.04 -1.96
C GLN A 55 0.05 -7.88 -2.58
N SER A 56 1.33 -7.48 -2.44
CA SER A 56 2.46 -8.32 -2.86
C SER A 56 2.52 -9.63 -2.08
N ALA A 57 2.20 -9.60 -0.78
CA ALA A 57 2.13 -10.78 0.06
C ALA A 57 0.97 -11.70 -0.35
N LEU A 58 -0.20 -11.15 -0.63
CA LEU A 58 -1.34 -11.91 -1.15
C LEU A 58 -1.04 -12.54 -2.52
N ALA A 59 -0.43 -11.79 -3.45
CA ALA A 59 0.00 -12.30 -4.76
C ALA A 59 1.07 -13.41 -4.65
N ALA A 60 1.88 -13.39 -3.59
CA ALA A 60 2.81 -14.47 -3.26
C ALA A 60 2.14 -15.68 -2.59
N GLY A 61 0.82 -15.61 -2.39
CA GLY A 61 -0.04 -16.64 -1.82
C GLY A 61 -0.09 -16.62 -0.30
N MET A 62 0.33 -15.55 0.38
CA MET A 62 0.24 -15.45 1.85
C MET A 62 -1.20 -15.21 2.32
N THR A 63 -1.52 -15.58 3.55
CA THR A 63 -2.79 -15.22 4.19
C THR A 63 -2.92 -13.71 4.43
N THR A 64 -4.14 -13.22 4.57
CA THR A 64 -4.45 -11.82 4.94
C THR A 64 -3.76 -11.40 6.24
N SER A 65 -3.77 -12.26 7.26
CA SER A 65 -3.08 -12.03 8.53
C SER A 65 -1.56 -11.87 8.37
N ALA A 66 -0.93 -12.70 7.55
CA ALA A 66 0.49 -12.59 7.24
C ALA A 66 0.80 -11.32 6.43
N ALA A 67 -0.05 -10.96 5.47
CA ALA A 67 0.07 -9.75 4.67
C ALA A 67 0.00 -8.47 5.53
N HIS A 68 -0.99 -8.36 6.42
CA HIS A 68 -1.09 -7.25 7.38
C HIS A 68 0.12 -7.19 8.32
N TYR A 69 0.61 -8.34 8.78
CA TYR A 69 1.81 -8.39 9.62
C TYR A 69 3.04 -7.83 8.87
N MET A 70 3.26 -8.27 7.63
CA MET A 70 4.36 -7.79 6.79
C MET A 70 4.26 -6.28 6.52
N ALA A 71 3.06 -5.78 6.22
CA ALA A 71 2.84 -4.36 5.96
C ALA A 71 3.09 -3.50 7.22
N ARG A 72 2.62 -3.93 8.40
CA ARG A 72 2.95 -3.26 9.67
C ARG A 72 4.43 -3.30 10.01
N MET A 73 5.12 -4.41 9.70
CA MET A 73 6.56 -4.52 9.89
C MET A 73 7.32 -3.54 8.98
N LEU A 74 6.87 -3.32 7.74
CA LEU A 74 7.43 -2.28 6.88
C LEU A 74 7.25 -0.89 7.50
N LEU A 75 6.06 -0.53 7.98
CA LEU A 75 5.81 0.78 8.58
C LEU A 75 6.76 1.07 9.75
N ARG A 76 6.98 0.08 10.63
CA ARG A 76 7.96 0.20 11.73
C ARG A 76 9.38 0.51 11.24
N ASN A 77 9.75 0.01 10.06
CA ASN A 77 11.07 0.27 9.46
C ASN A 77 11.17 1.64 8.77
N LEU A 78 10.03 2.25 8.39
CA LEU A 78 9.99 3.59 7.78
C LEU A 78 10.18 4.73 8.78
N LYS A 79 10.20 4.42 10.09
CA LYS A 79 10.46 5.39 11.18
C LYS A 79 9.53 6.61 11.18
N PHE A 80 8.26 6.41 10.84
CA PHE A 80 7.25 7.43 11.11
C PHE A 80 7.03 7.61 12.60
N ASP A 81 6.50 8.77 12.98
CA ASP A 81 5.97 8.96 14.31
C ASP A 81 4.84 7.96 14.60
N ASP A 82 4.64 7.64 15.88
CA ASP A 82 3.66 6.64 16.31
C ASP A 82 2.24 6.98 15.84
N TRP A 83 1.82 8.24 16.01
CA TRP A 83 0.51 8.72 15.57
C TRP A 83 0.28 8.53 14.07
N MET A 84 1.33 8.71 13.25
CA MET A 84 1.25 8.56 11.80
C MET A 84 1.19 7.08 11.42
N THR A 85 1.95 6.23 12.11
CA THR A 85 1.87 4.77 11.96
C THR A 85 0.46 4.28 12.28
N GLU A 86 -0.14 4.77 13.35
CA GLU A 86 -1.51 4.44 13.75
C GLU A 86 -2.53 4.93 12.72
N ALA A 87 -2.41 6.17 12.25
CA ALA A 87 -3.25 6.73 11.18
C ALA A 87 -3.22 5.86 9.92
N ILE A 88 -2.04 5.42 9.48
CA ILE A 88 -1.91 4.54 8.31
C ILE A 88 -2.54 3.17 8.57
N ILE A 89 -2.37 2.60 9.78
CA ILE A 89 -2.96 1.31 10.12
C ILE A 89 -4.50 1.39 10.16
N ALA A 90 -5.05 2.50 10.68
CA ALA A 90 -6.48 2.73 10.80
C ALA A 90 -7.19 2.70 9.43
N ILE A 91 -6.55 3.22 8.37
CA ILE A 91 -7.04 3.11 6.98
C ILE A 91 -7.39 1.67 6.60
N PHE A 92 -6.63 0.68 7.10
CA PHE A 92 -6.81 -0.74 6.79
C PHE A 92 -7.41 -1.54 7.95
N ALA A 93 -7.93 -0.86 8.97
CA ALA A 93 -8.69 -1.41 10.09
C ALA A 93 -9.99 -0.60 10.26
N PRO A 94 -10.84 -0.53 9.22
CA PRO A 94 -11.98 0.36 9.15
C PRO A 94 -13.04 0.04 10.21
N SER A 95 -13.67 1.08 10.73
CA SER A 95 -14.66 1.01 11.81
C SER A 95 -16.10 1.11 11.32
N ASP A 96 -16.33 1.67 10.14
CA ASP A 96 -17.64 1.82 9.49
C ASP A 96 -17.67 1.31 8.03
N GLU A 97 -18.86 1.29 7.42
CA GLU A 97 -19.07 0.80 6.06
C GLU A 97 -18.37 1.65 4.98
N GLU A 98 -18.26 2.96 5.20
CA GLU A 98 -17.64 3.88 4.25
C GLU A 98 -16.11 3.71 4.25
N GLU A 99 -15.52 3.61 5.44
CA GLU A 99 -14.11 3.29 5.63
C GLU A 99 -13.77 1.91 5.07
N GLN A 100 -14.67 0.93 5.22
CA GLN A 100 -14.53 -0.40 4.61
C GLN A 100 -14.51 -0.33 3.09
N ALA A 101 -15.47 0.40 2.49
CA ALA A 101 -15.54 0.58 1.06
C ALA A 101 -14.28 1.26 0.51
N TYR A 102 -13.80 2.30 1.20
CA TYR A 102 -12.56 3.00 0.86
C TYR A 102 -11.34 2.05 0.92
N ALA A 103 -11.15 1.36 2.04
CA ALA A 103 -10.02 0.44 2.23
C ALA A 103 -10.03 -0.67 1.17
N ALA A 104 -11.21 -1.22 0.87
CA ALA A 104 -11.38 -2.25 -0.15
C ALA A 104 -11.03 -1.71 -1.55
N ALA A 105 -11.52 -0.53 -1.93
CA ALA A 105 -11.24 0.11 -3.22
C ALA A 105 -9.74 0.43 -3.37
N PHE A 106 -9.10 0.96 -2.32
CA PHE A 106 -7.68 1.26 -2.30
C PHE A 106 -6.84 -0.01 -2.51
N LEU A 107 -7.13 -1.06 -1.74
CA LEU A 107 -6.45 -2.34 -1.85
C LEU A 107 -6.70 -3.05 -3.18
N ALA A 108 -7.92 -2.96 -3.73
CA ALA A 108 -8.26 -3.52 -5.04
C ALA A 108 -7.51 -2.81 -6.18
N THR A 109 -7.36 -1.48 -6.09
CA THR A 109 -6.60 -0.69 -7.07
C THR A 109 -5.12 -1.10 -7.08
N ILE A 110 -4.51 -1.26 -5.90
CA ILE A 110 -3.13 -1.76 -5.79
C ILE A 110 -3.03 -3.21 -6.31
N ALA A 111 -4.00 -4.07 -6.00
CA ALA A 111 -4.01 -5.45 -6.49
C ALA A 111 -4.03 -5.49 -8.03
N SER A 112 -4.87 -4.67 -8.66
CA SER A 112 -4.93 -4.51 -10.11
C SER A 112 -3.58 -4.08 -10.69
N LEU A 113 -2.91 -3.11 -10.05
CA LEU A 113 -1.59 -2.62 -10.44
C LEU A 113 -0.54 -3.75 -10.37
N ILE A 114 -0.55 -4.53 -9.29
CA ILE A 114 0.34 -5.68 -9.13
C ILE A 114 0.10 -6.75 -10.21
N GLU A 115 -1.16 -7.09 -10.48
CA GLU A 115 -1.47 -8.07 -11.53
C GLU A 115 -1.08 -7.56 -12.92
N MET A 116 -1.26 -6.27 -13.21
CA MET A 116 -0.79 -5.66 -14.46
C MET A 116 0.73 -5.79 -14.63
N ILE A 117 1.50 -5.45 -13.59
CA ILE A 117 2.97 -5.59 -13.59
C ILE A 117 3.37 -7.06 -13.80
N ARG A 118 2.73 -7.98 -13.08
CA ARG A 118 3.02 -9.41 -13.18
C ARG A 118 2.68 -9.99 -14.55
N ALA A 119 1.60 -9.55 -15.18
CA ALA A 119 1.17 -10.02 -16.49
C ALA A 119 2.07 -9.51 -17.62
N ARG A 120 2.56 -8.26 -17.53
CA ARG A 120 3.42 -7.65 -18.55
C ARG A 120 4.90 -7.98 -18.40
N GLY A 121 5.35 -8.34 -17.19
CA GLY A 121 6.74 -8.72 -16.94
C GLY A 121 7.72 -7.57 -17.14
N GLU A 122 8.88 -7.85 -17.76
CA GLU A 122 10.02 -6.93 -17.83
C GLU A 122 9.82 -5.71 -18.75
N GLY A 123 8.74 -5.67 -19.54
CA GLY A 123 8.46 -4.59 -20.49
C GLY A 123 7.54 -3.48 -19.96
N ILE A 124 7.15 -3.52 -18.68
CA ILE A 124 6.30 -2.48 -18.10
C ILE A 124 7.13 -1.30 -17.58
N GLU A 125 6.69 -0.09 -17.91
CA GLU A 125 7.34 1.15 -17.51
C GLU A 125 6.48 1.95 -16.52
N ALA A 126 7.07 2.94 -15.86
CA ALA A 126 6.35 3.81 -14.93
C ALA A 126 5.17 4.54 -15.63
N ALA A 127 5.29 4.84 -16.91
CA ALA A 127 4.23 5.46 -17.71
C ALA A 127 2.99 4.54 -17.85
N ASP A 128 3.17 3.21 -17.85
CA ASP A 128 2.06 2.26 -17.96
C ASP A 128 1.19 2.26 -16.69
N VAL A 129 1.81 2.45 -15.52
CA VAL A 129 1.10 2.46 -14.23
C VAL A 129 0.61 3.85 -13.83
N ALA A 130 1.03 4.90 -14.54
CA ALA A 130 0.75 6.30 -14.19
C ALA A 130 -0.76 6.61 -14.12
N SER A 131 -1.57 6.04 -15.01
CA SER A 131 -3.02 6.24 -15.01
C SER A 131 -3.68 5.69 -13.74
N VAL A 132 -3.26 4.50 -13.30
CA VAL A 132 -3.75 3.84 -12.08
C VAL A 132 -3.26 4.59 -10.83
N MET A 133 -2.01 5.06 -10.84
CA MET A 133 -1.47 5.88 -9.75
C MET A 133 -2.23 7.20 -9.61
N LEU A 134 -2.59 7.84 -10.73
CA LEU A 134 -3.42 9.05 -10.73
C LEU A 134 -4.83 8.76 -10.19
N GLU A 135 -5.44 7.65 -10.59
CA GLU A 135 -6.74 7.23 -10.03
C GLU A 135 -6.65 7.06 -8.51
N LEU A 136 -5.62 6.35 -8.03
CA LEU A 136 -5.36 6.12 -6.61
C LEU A 136 -5.16 7.42 -5.82
N SER A 137 -4.53 8.43 -6.43
CA SER A 137 -4.38 9.76 -5.81
C SER A 137 -5.70 10.53 -5.68
N ARG A 138 -6.66 10.30 -6.57
CA ARG A 138 -7.91 11.09 -6.66
C ARG A 138 -8.96 10.68 -5.64
N PHE A 139 -8.97 9.42 -5.21
CA PHE A 139 -9.93 8.95 -4.22
C PHE A 139 -9.32 8.80 -2.82
N TYR A 140 -8.09 9.31 -2.60
CA TYR A 140 -7.51 9.33 -1.27
C TYR A 140 -8.45 10.04 -0.29
N ARG A 141 -8.78 9.36 0.79
CA ARG A 141 -9.52 9.96 1.91
C ARG A 141 -8.49 10.50 2.90
N LYS A 142 -8.47 11.82 3.09
CA LYS A 142 -7.66 12.46 4.14
C LYS A 142 -7.94 11.83 5.50
N VAL A 143 -6.89 11.71 6.30
CA VAL A 143 -7.03 11.25 7.68
C VAL A 143 -7.12 12.45 8.61
N ASP A 144 -8.15 12.51 9.44
CA ASP A 144 -8.27 13.56 10.43
C ASP A 144 -7.26 13.34 11.56
N PHE A 145 -6.31 14.26 11.69
CA PHE A 145 -5.36 14.28 12.80
C PHE A 145 -6.03 14.91 14.02
N THR A 146 -6.71 14.09 14.81
CA THR A 146 -7.09 14.53 16.16
C THR A 146 -5.93 14.20 17.09
N PRO A 147 -5.14 15.18 17.59
CA PRO A 147 -4.15 14.89 18.60
C PRO A 147 -4.85 14.29 19.83
N ALA A 148 -4.39 13.11 20.24
CA ALA A 148 -4.80 12.50 21.50
C ALA A 148 -4.28 13.29 22.71
#